data_AF-A0A7J3AYH6-F1
#
_entry.id   AF-A0A7J3AYH6-F1
#
_cell.length_a   1.000
_cell.length_b   1.000
_cell.length_c   1.000
_cell.angle_alpha   90.00
_cell.angle_beta   90.00
_cell.angle_gamma   90.00
#
_symmetry.space_group_name_H-M   'P 1'
#
loop_
_entity.id
_entity.type
_entity.pdbx_description
1 polymer ?
#
loop_
_entity_poly.entity_id
_entity_poly.type
_entity_poly.pdbx_seq_one_letter_code
_entity_poly.pdbx_strand_id
1 'polypeptide(L)'
;MDLWKKGGRDEKLIVIFALRELLKKDYESSKYFVINVVDDIPDWEVCDQLAVRVVASLAVKKRDDMFFLMHNWVKSENKWARRLAAATLTAYIRKRKGDSGICLQLLDEMMGEEDKDVKKAIGWSEGDHQEGSGSGFQIPAEMG
;
A
#
# COMPACT_ATOMS: atom_id res chain seq x y z
N MET A 1 -10.75 -9.82 -13.15
CA MET A 1 -10.65 -10.56 -11.87
C MET A 1 -9.90 -11.88 -12.02
N ASP A 2 -10.12 -12.66 -13.07
CA ASP A 2 -9.48 -13.98 -13.23
C ASP A 2 -7.95 -13.95 -13.19
N LEU A 3 -7.33 -12.95 -13.85
CA LEU A 3 -5.88 -12.81 -13.86
C LEU A 3 -5.30 -12.50 -12.47
N TRP A 4 -6.06 -11.81 -11.61
CA TRP A 4 -5.65 -11.56 -10.22
C TRP A 4 -5.75 -12.83 -9.38
N LYS A 5 -6.87 -13.54 -9.48
CA LYS A 5 -7.15 -14.72 -8.64
C LYS A 5 -6.30 -15.94 -9.01
N LYS A 6 -6.02 -16.13 -10.30
CA LYS A 6 -5.29 -17.30 -10.82
C LYS A 6 -3.83 -17.01 -11.15
N GLY A 7 -3.48 -15.73 -11.32
CA GLY A 7 -2.15 -15.31 -11.71
C GLY A 7 -1.15 -15.40 -10.56
N GLY A 8 0.13 -15.55 -10.93
CA GLY A 8 1.25 -15.43 -10.02
C GLY A 8 1.55 -13.97 -9.69
N ARG A 9 2.76 -13.74 -9.17
CA ARG A 9 3.23 -12.40 -8.79
C ARG A 9 3.25 -11.44 -9.98
N ASP A 10 3.81 -11.87 -11.10
CA ASP A 10 4.02 -11.01 -12.27
C ASP A 10 2.69 -10.60 -12.90
N GLU A 11 1.72 -11.52 -12.98
CA GLU A 11 0.38 -11.23 -13.46
C GLU A 11 -0.34 -10.22 -12.56
N LYS A 12 -0.22 -10.34 -11.24
CA LYS A 12 -0.79 -9.38 -10.28
C LYS A 12 -0.15 -8.00 -10.43
N LEU A 13 1.17 -7.93 -10.64
CA LEU A 13 1.86 -6.68 -10.93
C LEU A 13 1.38 -6.06 -12.24
N ILE A 14 1.27 -6.84 -13.33
CA ILE A 14 0.73 -6.37 -14.61
C ILE A 14 -0.68 -5.79 -14.42
N VAL A 15 -1.54 -6.46 -13.64
CA VAL A 15 -2.87 -5.95 -13.31
C VAL A 15 -2.80 -4.61 -12.57
N ILE A 16 -1.89 -4.44 -11.61
CA ILE A 16 -1.67 -3.16 -10.90
C ILE A 16 -1.24 -2.06 -11.88
N PHE A 17 -0.32 -2.34 -12.79
CA PHE A 17 0.10 -1.38 -13.82
C PHE A 17 -1.04 -1.02 -14.77
N ALA A 18 -1.84 -1.99 -15.20
CA ALA A 18 -3.00 -1.76 -16.04
C ALA A 18 -4.07 -0.93 -15.31
N LEU A 19 -4.34 -1.22 -14.03
CA LEU A 19 -5.26 -0.45 -13.18
C LEU A 19 -4.82 1.00 -13.02
N ARG A 20 -3.50 1.25 -12.94
CA ARG A 20 -2.97 2.62 -12.91
C ARG A 20 -3.31 3.41 -14.17
N GLU A 21 -3.38 2.77 -15.32
CA GLU A 21 -3.80 3.42 -16.56
C GLU A 21 -5.32 3.51 -16.65
N LEU A 22 -6.04 2.49 -16.17
CA LEU A 22 -7.50 2.48 -16.13
C LEU A 22 -8.05 3.56 -15.20
N LEU A 23 -7.46 3.78 -14.02
CA LEU A 23 -7.92 4.79 -13.06
C LEU A 23 -7.89 6.20 -13.65
N LYS A 24 -7.07 6.46 -14.68
CA LYS A 24 -7.06 7.75 -15.38
C LYS A 24 -8.40 8.00 -16.08
N LYS A 25 -9.05 6.94 -16.57
CA LYS A 25 -10.30 6.94 -17.33
C LYS A 25 -11.53 6.61 -16.48
N ASP A 26 -11.42 5.64 -15.58
CA ASP A 26 -12.53 5.13 -14.78
C ASP A 26 -12.11 4.95 -13.31
N TYR A 27 -12.57 5.88 -12.48
CA TYR A 27 -12.32 5.88 -11.04
C TYR A 27 -13.13 4.79 -10.32
N GLU A 28 -14.42 4.63 -10.64
CA GLU A 28 -15.33 3.77 -9.87
C GLU A 28 -14.99 2.29 -10.08
N SER A 29 -14.72 1.87 -11.31
CA SER A 29 -14.31 0.48 -11.59
C SER A 29 -12.98 0.15 -10.92
N SER A 30 -12.04 1.11 -10.90
CA SER A 30 -10.73 0.93 -10.25
C SER A 30 -10.86 0.83 -8.74
N LYS A 31 -11.70 1.67 -8.12
CA LYS A 31 -12.02 1.61 -6.69
C LYS A 31 -12.69 0.28 -6.33
N TYR A 32 -13.71 -0.12 -7.10
CA TYR A 32 -14.42 -1.39 -6.91
C TYR A 32 -13.46 -2.58 -6.99
N PHE A 33 -12.52 -2.56 -7.93
CA PHE A 33 -11.49 -3.59 -8.02
C PHE A 33 -10.67 -3.69 -6.72
N VAL A 34 -10.14 -2.56 -6.23
CA VAL A 34 -9.31 -2.52 -5.00
C VAL A 34 -10.06 -3.12 -3.80
N ILE A 35 -11.32 -2.73 -3.60
CA ILE A 35 -12.16 -3.24 -2.50
C ILE A 35 -12.30 -4.75 -2.56
N ASN A 36 -12.43 -5.33 -3.76
CA ASN A 36 -12.63 -6.78 -3.92
C ASN A 36 -11.34 -7.60 -3.82
N VAL A 37 -10.17 -6.98 -3.96
CA VAL A 37 -8.88 -7.70 -3.94
C VAL A 37 -8.09 -7.49 -2.65
N VAL A 38 -8.49 -6.56 -1.78
CA VAL A 38 -7.79 -6.27 -0.53
C VAL A 38 -7.64 -7.51 0.35
N ASP A 39 -8.64 -8.39 0.34
CA ASP A 39 -8.63 -9.64 1.10
C ASP A 39 -7.86 -10.78 0.45
N ASP A 40 -7.47 -10.62 -0.82
CA ASP A 40 -6.74 -11.60 -1.63
C ASP A 40 -5.31 -11.15 -1.96
N ILE A 41 -4.76 -10.23 -1.15
CA ILE A 41 -3.38 -9.77 -1.28
C ILE A 41 -2.45 -10.89 -0.78
N PRO A 42 -1.54 -11.41 -1.63
CA PRO A 42 -0.71 -12.55 -1.29
C PRO A 42 0.51 -12.20 -0.43
N ASP A 43 1.06 -11.00 -0.61
CA ASP A 43 2.33 -10.59 -0.03
C ASP A 43 2.45 -9.05 0.08
N TRP A 44 3.52 -8.64 0.77
CA TRP A 44 3.80 -7.24 1.07
C TRP A 44 4.15 -6.42 -0.17
N GLU A 45 4.75 -7.02 -1.20
CA GLU A 45 5.17 -6.31 -2.39
C GLU A 45 3.96 -5.94 -3.25
N VAL A 46 3.06 -6.90 -3.48
CA VAL A 46 1.79 -6.65 -4.18
C VAL A 46 0.97 -5.61 -3.43
N CYS A 47 0.93 -5.69 -2.09
CA CYS A 47 0.28 -4.71 -1.22
C CYS A 47 0.83 -3.29 -1.45
N ASP A 48 2.15 -3.13 -1.38
CA ASP A 48 2.80 -1.81 -1.44
C ASP A 48 2.71 -1.22 -2.86
N GLN A 49 2.85 -2.04 -3.91
CA GLN A 49 2.66 -1.58 -5.28
C GLN A 49 1.22 -1.14 -5.52
N LEU A 50 0.23 -1.87 -5.00
CA LEU A 50 -1.18 -1.49 -5.09
C LEU A 50 -1.44 -0.17 -4.36
N ALA A 51 -0.94 -0.02 -3.13
CA ALA A 51 -1.04 1.21 -2.33
C ALA A 51 -0.46 2.43 -3.06
N VAL A 52 0.82 2.36 -3.44
CA VAL A 52 1.57 3.52 -3.98
C VAL A 52 1.05 3.92 -5.37
N ARG A 53 0.75 2.93 -6.22
CA ARG A 53 0.41 3.19 -7.64
C ARG A 53 -1.06 3.46 -7.84
N VAL A 54 -1.93 2.70 -7.19
CA VAL A 54 -3.38 2.72 -7.42
C VAL A 54 -4.07 3.50 -6.32
N VAL A 55 -4.06 2.99 -5.08
CA VAL A 55 -4.89 3.53 -3.99
C VAL A 55 -4.52 4.98 -3.66
N ALA A 56 -3.23 5.31 -3.56
CA ALA A 56 -2.79 6.68 -3.32
C ALA A 56 -3.19 7.61 -4.48
N SER A 57 -3.22 7.11 -5.71
CA SER A 57 -3.67 7.90 -6.88
C SER A 57 -5.19 8.09 -6.87
N LEU A 58 -5.96 7.10 -6.42
CA LEU A 58 -7.40 7.23 -6.17
C LEU A 58 -7.67 8.27 -5.09
N ALA A 59 -6.91 8.25 -3.99
CA ALA A 59 -7.05 9.20 -2.89
C ALA A 59 -6.73 10.64 -3.33
N VAL A 60 -5.74 10.83 -4.20
CA VAL A 60 -5.46 12.16 -4.79
C VAL A 60 -6.61 12.66 -5.68
N LYS A 61 -7.37 11.76 -6.31
CA LYS A 61 -8.52 12.11 -7.16
C LYS A 61 -9.79 12.40 -6.37
N LYS A 62 -10.16 11.53 -5.43
CA LYS A 62 -11.31 11.68 -4.53
C LYS A 62 -10.88 11.34 -3.11
N ARG A 63 -10.48 12.37 -2.37
CA ARG A 63 -9.95 12.26 -1.01
C ARG A 63 -10.95 11.61 -0.07
N ASP A 64 -12.08 12.28 0.17
CA ASP A 64 -12.99 11.89 1.26
C ASP A 64 -13.51 10.45 1.13
N ASP A 65 -13.77 10.02 -0.10
CA ASP A 65 -14.22 8.66 -0.42
C ASP A 65 -13.15 7.60 -0.11
N MET A 66 -11.90 7.85 -0.48
CA MET A 66 -10.80 6.93 -0.17
C MET A 66 -10.40 6.96 1.31
N PHE A 67 -10.51 8.11 1.97
CA PHE A 67 -10.24 8.22 3.41
C PHE A 67 -11.26 7.46 4.24
N PHE A 68 -12.53 7.44 3.84
CA PHE A 68 -13.53 6.58 4.45
C PHE A 68 -13.14 5.10 4.36
N LEU A 69 -12.66 4.64 3.20
CA LEU A 69 -12.17 3.27 3.03
C LEU A 69 -10.92 2.99 3.88
N MET A 70 -9.95 3.90 3.89
CA MET A 70 -8.72 3.74 4.68
C MET A 70 -9.04 3.63 6.17
N HIS A 71 -9.94 4.46 6.70
CA HIS A 71 -10.38 4.36 8.09
C HIS A 71 -10.97 2.98 8.43
N ASN A 72 -11.73 2.38 7.51
CA ASN A 72 -12.26 1.02 7.71
C ASN A 72 -11.16 -0.05 7.62
N TRP A 73 -10.20 0.12 6.69
CA TRP A 73 -9.09 -0.83 6.52
C TRP A 73 -8.11 -0.83 7.68
N VAL A 74 -7.84 0.33 8.29
CA VAL A 74 -7.02 0.44 9.52
C VAL A 74 -7.57 -0.41 10.65
N LYS A 75 -8.90 -0.57 10.72
CA LYS A 75 -9.60 -1.32 11.78
C LYS A 75 -9.96 -2.75 11.37
N SER A 76 -9.52 -3.19 10.19
CA SER A 76 -9.80 -4.53 9.68
C SER A 76 -8.97 -5.58 10.40
N GLU A 77 -9.55 -6.76 10.64
CA GLU A 77 -8.82 -7.93 11.15
C GLU A 77 -7.75 -8.42 10.16
N ASN A 78 -7.92 -8.12 8.87
CA ASN A 78 -6.97 -8.48 7.83
C ASN A 78 -5.71 -7.61 7.87
N LYS A 79 -4.56 -8.23 8.14
CA LYS A 79 -3.27 -7.55 8.20
C LYS A 79 -2.91 -6.82 6.90
N TRP A 80 -3.31 -7.35 5.74
CA TRP A 80 -3.01 -6.74 4.44
C TRP A 80 -3.87 -5.52 4.19
N ALA A 81 -5.12 -5.50 4.66
CA ALA A 81 -5.95 -4.30 4.62
C ALA A 81 -5.33 -3.18 5.47
N ARG A 82 -4.89 -3.50 6.69
CA ARG A 82 -4.19 -2.56 7.57
C ARG A 82 -2.90 -2.03 6.93
N ARG A 83 -2.06 -2.94 6.40
CA ARG A 83 -0.83 -2.56 5.68
C ARG A 83 -1.12 -1.68 4.46
N LEU A 84 -2.14 -2.03 3.66
CA LEU A 84 -2.54 -1.27 2.47
C LEU A 84 -2.91 0.16 2.86
N ALA A 85 -3.67 0.33 3.95
CA ALA A 85 -4.03 1.65 4.46
C ALA A 85 -2.78 2.44 4.88
N ALA A 86 -1.91 1.86 5.72
CA ALA A 86 -0.68 2.51 6.16
C ALA A 86 0.21 2.95 4.99
N ALA A 87 0.52 2.03 4.07
CA ALA A 87 1.33 2.32 2.89
C ALA A 87 0.69 3.39 1.99
N THR A 88 -0.64 3.39 1.86
CA THR A 88 -1.38 4.39 1.08
C THR A 88 -1.29 5.76 1.72
N LEU A 89 -1.51 5.87 3.03
CA LEU A 89 -1.43 7.13 3.77
C LEU A 89 -0.04 7.75 3.64
N THR A 90 1.01 6.94 3.81
CA THR A 90 2.39 7.39 3.64
C THR A 90 2.66 7.86 2.20
N ALA A 91 2.22 7.10 1.20
CA ALA A 91 2.36 7.50 -0.20
C ALA A 91 1.54 8.75 -0.56
N TYR A 92 0.37 8.93 0.07
CA TYR A 92 -0.49 10.09 -0.11
C TYR A 92 0.15 11.35 0.46
N ILE A 93 0.69 11.30 1.69
CA ILE A 93 1.42 12.43 2.31
C ILE A 93 2.56 12.89 1.40
N ARG A 94 3.33 11.94 0.82
CA ARG A 94 4.40 12.25 -0.13
C ARG A 94 3.89 12.97 -1.38
N LYS A 95 2.72 12.59 -1.90
CA LYS A 95 2.09 13.21 -3.08
C LYS A 95 1.39 14.54 -2.78
N ARG A 96 0.88 14.73 -1.56
CA ARG A 96 0.08 15.89 -1.11
C ARG A 96 0.58 16.38 0.26
N LYS A 97 1.74 17.07 0.27
CA LYS A 97 2.39 17.57 1.50
C LYS A 97 1.52 18.51 2.36
N GLY A 98 0.48 19.13 1.80
CA GLY A 98 -0.38 20.09 2.51
C GLY A 98 -1.55 19.49 3.28
N ASP A 99 -1.74 18.17 3.23
CA ASP A 99 -2.96 17.49 3.70
C ASP A 99 -2.63 16.30 4.62
N SER A 100 -1.50 16.41 5.33
CA SER A 100 -0.92 15.34 6.14
C SER A 100 -1.59 15.15 7.50
N GLY A 101 -2.31 16.15 8.04
CA GLY A 101 -2.83 16.09 9.41
C GLY A 101 -3.75 14.90 9.67
N ILE A 102 -4.73 14.67 8.80
CA ILE A 102 -5.65 13.52 8.93
C ILE A 102 -4.95 12.17 8.64
N CYS A 103 -3.92 12.18 7.79
CA CYS A 103 -3.15 10.98 7.50
C CYS A 103 -2.32 10.55 8.71
N LEU A 104 -1.70 11.52 9.38
CA LEU A 104 -0.92 11.30 10.58
C LEU A 104 -1.82 10.81 11.72
N GLN A 105 -3.01 11.37 11.89
CA GLN A 105 -3.97 10.87 12.88
C GLN A 105 -4.33 9.39 12.66
N LEU A 106 -4.59 8.99 11.40
CA LEU A 106 -4.88 7.59 11.08
C LEU A 106 -3.67 6.67 11.29
N LEU A 107 -2.45 7.15 11.01
CA LEU A 107 -1.23 6.41 11.30
C LEU A 107 -0.97 6.30 12.80
N ASP A 108 -1.28 7.35 13.58
CA ASP A 108 -1.18 7.35 15.04
C ASP A 108 -2.12 6.31 15.68
N GLU A 109 -3.33 6.12 15.12
CA GLU A 109 -4.24 5.03 15.55
C GLU A 109 -3.60 3.65 15.39
N MET A 110 -2.64 3.50 14.46
CA MET A 110 -1.94 2.24 14.19
C MET A 110 -0.64 2.06 15.00
N MET A 111 -0.28 3.00 15.87
CA MET A 111 0.98 2.92 16.63
C MET A 111 1.02 1.72 17.60
N GLY A 112 -0.15 1.17 17.95
CA GLY A 112 -0.28 -0.06 18.74
C GLY A 112 -0.17 -1.36 17.93
N GLU A 113 0.00 -1.31 16.61
CA GLU A 113 0.02 -2.50 15.76
C GLU A 113 1.10 -3.49 16.20
N GLU A 114 0.76 -4.76 16.36
CA GLU A 114 1.72 -5.79 16.78
C GLU A 114 2.41 -6.48 15.59
N ASP A 115 1.76 -6.48 14.42
CA ASP A 115 2.25 -7.16 13.22
C ASP A 115 3.49 -6.44 12.64
N LYS A 116 4.57 -7.20 12.44
CA LYS A 116 5.87 -6.69 11.96
C LYS A 116 5.79 -6.15 10.53
N ASP A 117 4.99 -6.76 9.66
CA ASP A 117 4.81 -6.30 8.29
C ASP A 117 4.07 -4.95 8.33
N VAL A 118 2.99 -4.84 9.09
CA VAL A 118 2.22 -3.59 9.20
C VAL A 118 3.08 -2.48 9.82
N LYS A 119 3.80 -2.75 10.92
CA LYS A 119 4.75 -1.81 11.54
C LYS A 119 5.80 -1.28 10.57
N LYS A 120 6.34 -2.14 9.71
CA LYS A 120 7.34 -1.73 8.71
C LYS A 120 6.76 -0.76 7.69
N ALA A 121 5.51 -0.95 7.27
CA ALA A 121 4.82 -0.04 6.35
C ALA A 121 4.50 1.31 6.99
N ILE A 122 4.20 1.34 8.30
CA ILE A 122 4.06 2.59 9.07
C ILE A 122 5.43 3.28 9.14
N GLY A 123 6.49 2.56 9.54
CA GLY A 123 7.86 3.10 9.64
C GLY A 123 8.45 3.64 8.34
N TRP A 124 7.91 3.29 7.17
CA TRP A 124 8.26 3.95 5.91
C TRP A 124 7.90 5.45 5.88
N SER A 125 7.01 5.95 6.76
CA SER A 125 6.79 7.39 6.91
C SER A 125 7.96 8.10 7.58
N GLU A 126 8.74 7.39 8.40
CA GLU A 126 9.86 7.92 9.19
C GLU A 126 11.23 7.56 8.59
N GLY A 127 11.35 6.44 7.87
CA GLY A 127 12.62 5.85 7.44
C GLY A 127 13.24 6.33 6.12
N ASP A 128 12.54 7.14 5.31
CA ASP A 128 13.10 7.64 4.03
C ASP A 128 14.15 8.75 4.21
N HIS A 129 14.49 9.11 5.45
CA HIS A 129 15.72 9.86 5.76
C HIS A 129 16.97 8.97 5.89
N GLN A 130 16.87 7.63 5.81
CA GLN A 130 18.02 6.73 5.99
C GLN A 130 18.27 5.68 4.91
N GLU A 131 17.39 5.41 3.95
CA GLU A 131 17.72 4.50 2.82
C GLU A 131 18.34 5.25 1.61
N GLY A 132 19.25 6.18 1.94
CA GLY A 132 20.25 6.76 1.04
C GLY A 132 21.69 6.42 1.42
N SER A 133 21.92 5.59 2.45
CA SER A 133 23.27 5.19 2.87
C SER A 133 23.30 3.83 3.57
N GLY A 134 23.97 2.86 2.94
CA GLY A 134 24.46 1.62 3.56
C GLY A 134 23.95 0.36 2.85
N SER A 135 24.59 -0.14 1.77
CA SER A 135 25.61 -1.21 1.82
C SER A 135 25.30 -2.28 2.89
N GLY A 136 25.14 -3.57 2.64
CA GLY A 136 25.76 -4.44 1.65
C GLY A 136 25.99 -5.79 2.35
N PHE A 137 25.71 -6.88 1.63
CA PHE A 137 26.23 -8.25 1.82
C PHE A 137 25.88 -9.06 3.09
N GLN A 138 25.26 -10.24 2.90
CA GLN A 138 25.95 -11.54 3.03
C GLN A 138 25.02 -12.71 2.60
N ILE A 139 25.49 -13.52 1.64
CA ILE A 139 25.14 -14.95 1.54
C ILE A 139 26.49 -15.71 1.52
N PRO A 140 26.63 -16.84 2.25
CA PRO A 140 27.92 -17.45 2.53
C PRO A 140 28.35 -18.44 1.44
N ALA A 141 29.66 -18.65 1.31
CA ALA A 141 30.21 -19.89 0.77
C ALA A 141 31.59 -20.13 1.39
N GLU A 142 31.62 -21.02 2.39
CA GLU A 142 32.82 -21.80 2.68
C GLU A 142 33.05 -22.82 1.57
N MET A 143 34.33 -23.11 1.33
CA MET A 143 34.96 -24.34 0.78
C MET A 143 35.81 -24.11 -0.47
N GLY A 144 37.13 -24.32 -0.29
CA GLY A 144 38.12 -24.47 -1.37
C GLY A 144 39.46 -23.84 -1.04
#